data_AF-A0A7R7YJB1-F1
#
_entry.id   AF-A0A7R7YJB1-F1
#
_cell.length_a   1.000
_cell.length_b   1.000
_cell.length_c   1.000
_cell.angle_alpha   90.00
_cell.angle_beta   90.00
_cell.angle_gamma   90.00
#
_symmetry.space_group_name_H-M   'P 1'
#
loop_
_entity.id
_entity.type
_entity.pdbx_description
1 polymer ?
#
loop_
_entity_poly.entity_id
_entity_poly.type
_entity_poly.pdbx_seq_one_letter_code
_entity_poly.pdbx_strand_id
1 'polypeptide(L)'
;MKRKRLAELVREEAGDLQEAPAPREERPGEAPHRGGLEASPKGEGPGERPLPPYLTYVRKECRLRPDQLDALTALARRLNRERRGKGERITENTLIRWAVDLLLEQYARPNKTLEEESSRNPG
;
A
#
# COMPACT_ATOMS: atom_id res chain seq x y z
N MET A 1 -0.75 33.66 52.58
CA MET A 1 -0.36 33.03 51.30
C MET A 1 -1.19 33.64 50.19
N LYS A 2 -0.59 34.34 49.22
CA LYS A 2 -1.31 35.00 48.13
C LYS A 2 -1.43 34.02 46.95
N ARG A 3 -2.64 33.71 46.49
CA ARG A 3 -2.89 32.87 45.31
C ARG A 3 -2.54 33.69 44.05
N LYS A 4 -1.55 33.22 43.28
CA LYS A 4 -1.19 33.81 41.97
C LYS A 4 -2.36 33.62 40.99
N ARG A 5 -2.59 34.58 40.09
CA ARG A 5 -3.64 34.50 39.05
C ARG A 5 -3.11 33.65 37.88
N LEU A 6 -3.97 32.85 37.28
CA LEU A 6 -3.65 31.91 36.18
C LEU A 6 -2.88 32.57 35.02
N ALA A 7 -3.09 33.87 34.78
CA ALA A 7 -2.41 34.65 33.74
C ALA A 7 -0.91 34.90 33.99
N GLU A 8 -0.44 34.80 35.23
CA GLU A 8 0.99 34.87 35.58
C GLU A 8 1.69 33.52 35.37
N LEU A 9 1.00 32.41 35.63
CA LEU A 9 1.54 31.06 35.42
C LEU A 9 1.77 30.77 33.92
N VAL A 10 0.84 31.22 33.06
CA VAL A 10 0.92 31.04 31.60
C VAL A 10 2.03 31.89 30.96
N ARG A 11 2.45 32.99 31.61
CA ARG A 11 3.61 33.78 31.17
C ARG A 11 4.94 33.20 31.61
N GLU A 12 5.02 32.58 32.80
CA GLU A 12 6.21 31.83 33.23
C GLU A 12 6.45 30.62 32.30
N GLU A 13 5.41 29.84 31.93
CA GLU A 13 5.58 28.72 30.97
C GLU A 13 5.94 29.17 29.54
N ALA A 14 5.49 30.35 29.11
CA ALA A 14 5.81 30.88 27.77
C ALA A 14 7.20 31.53 27.68
N GLY A 15 7.87 31.79 28.81
CA GLY A 15 9.19 32.40 28.89
C GLY A 15 10.37 31.42 28.86
N ASP A 16 10.13 30.14 29.18
CA ASP A 16 11.17 29.10 29.26
C ASP A 16 11.43 28.37 27.93
N LEU A 17 10.90 28.87 26.81
CA LEU A 17 11.04 28.28 25.47
C LEU A 17 11.82 29.19 24.50
N GLN A 18 13.08 29.48 24.83
CA GLN A 18 14.15 29.87 23.89
C GLN A 18 15.49 29.73 24.63
N GLU A 19 16.41 28.83 24.30
CA GLU A 19 17.05 28.59 23.01
C GLU A 19 17.42 27.10 22.86
N ALA A 20 16.90 26.43 21.82
CA ALA A 20 17.49 25.18 21.34
C ALA A 20 18.49 25.53 20.24
N PRO A 21 19.75 25.02 20.25
CA PRO A 21 20.68 25.27 19.18
C PRO A 21 20.15 24.66 17.88
N ALA A 22 20.25 25.45 16.80
CA ALA A 22 19.75 25.10 15.47
C ALA A 22 20.17 23.69 15.01
N PRO A 23 19.30 22.96 14.29
CA PRO A 23 19.62 21.62 13.81
C PRO A 23 20.78 21.70 12.82
N ARG A 24 21.84 20.94 13.10
CA ARG A 24 22.89 20.66 12.11
C ARG A 24 22.22 20.03 10.88
N GLU A 25 22.52 20.57 9.70
CA GLU A 25 22.23 19.94 8.42
C GLU A 25 22.97 18.60 8.32
N GLU A 26 22.34 17.54 8.85
CA GLU A 26 22.68 16.17 8.49
C GLU A 26 22.15 15.93 7.08
N ARG A 27 23.08 15.88 6.13
CA ARG A 27 22.86 15.40 4.76
C ARG A 27 22.04 14.10 4.84
N PRO A 28 21.01 13.89 4.01
CA PRO A 28 20.21 12.66 4.05
C PRO A 28 21.04 11.51 3.50
N GLY A 29 21.86 10.93 4.39
CA GLY A 29 22.58 9.69 4.21
C GLY A 29 22.43 8.91 5.50
N GLU A 30 21.80 7.74 5.36
CA GLU A 30 21.92 6.60 6.29
C GLU A 30 20.99 6.57 7.53
N ALA A 31 19.75 6.15 7.30
CA ALA A 31 18.96 5.41 8.28
C ALA A 31 18.98 3.91 7.90
N PRO A 32 19.03 2.99 8.87
CA PRO A 32 19.46 1.61 8.64
C PRO A 32 18.37 0.82 7.90
N HIS A 33 18.69 0.39 6.69
CA HIS A 33 17.92 -0.60 5.92
C HIS A 33 17.96 -1.97 6.62
N ARG A 34 17.16 -2.16 7.68
CA ARG A 34 16.93 -3.48 8.26
C ARG A 34 15.88 -4.21 7.41
N GLY A 35 16.34 -4.78 6.30
CA GLY A 35 15.50 -5.58 5.40
C GLY A 35 16.09 -5.83 4.00
N GLY A 36 17.36 -6.25 3.91
CA GLY A 36 17.90 -7.03 2.79
C GLY A 36 17.59 -6.56 1.37
N LEU A 37 18.03 -5.36 1.00
CA LEU A 37 18.44 -5.10 -0.38
C LEU A 37 19.94 -5.41 -0.44
N GLU A 38 20.27 -6.69 -0.56
CA GLU A 38 21.63 -7.12 -0.90
C GLU A 38 22.04 -6.38 -2.17
N ALA A 39 23.11 -5.59 -2.03
CA ALA A 39 23.74 -4.89 -3.13
C ALA A 39 24.03 -5.90 -4.25
N SER A 40 23.53 -5.64 -5.46
CA SER A 40 23.92 -6.43 -6.62
C SER A 40 25.45 -6.39 -6.73
N PRO A 41 26.15 -7.53 -6.86
CA PRO A 41 27.56 -7.51 -7.12
C PRO A 41 27.77 -6.82 -8.47
N LYS A 42 28.66 -5.82 -8.46
CA LYS A 42 29.14 -5.13 -9.66
C LYS A 42 29.93 -6.15 -10.47
N GLY A 43 29.29 -6.80 -11.43
CA GLY A 43 29.92 -7.79 -12.30
C GLY A 43 29.05 -8.10 -13.51
N GLU A 44 29.65 -7.90 -14.69
CA GLU A 44 29.30 -8.48 -15.99
C GLU A 44 28.04 -7.93 -16.72
N GLY A 45 28.30 -7.18 -17.82
CA GLY A 45 27.49 -6.95 -19.04
C GLY A 45 25.97 -6.72 -18.93
N PRO A 46 25.37 -5.74 -19.65
CA PRO A 46 23.92 -5.64 -19.76
C PRO A 46 23.39 -6.73 -20.69
N GLY A 47 23.36 -7.98 -20.22
CA GLY A 47 22.31 -8.89 -20.66
C GLY A 47 20.98 -8.29 -20.23
N GLU A 48 20.06 -8.10 -21.18
CA GLU A 48 18.73 -7.53 -20.92
C GLU A 48 18.05 -8.30 -19.79
N ARG A 49 18.06 -7.74 -18.58
CA ARG A 49 17.24 -8.28 -17.50
C ARG A 49 15.79 -8.07 -17.90
N PRO A 50 14.93 -9.10 -17.80
CA PRO A 50 13.54 -8.97 -18.17
C PRO A 50 12.89 -7.83 -17.39
N LEU A 51 12.03 -7.06 -18.07
CA LEU A 51 11.34 -5.92 -17.49
C LEU A 51 10.59 -6.37 -16.23
N PRO A 52 10.80 -5.71 -15.07
CA PRO A 52 10.07 -6.05 -13.85
C PRO A 52 8.55 -6.06 -14.07
N PRO A 53 7.80 -7.05 -13.52
CA PRO A 53 6.37 -7.22 -13.82
C PRO A 53 5.53 -5.96 -13.57
N TYR A 54 5.87 -5.17 -12.56
CA TYR A 54 5.12 -3.96 -12.22
C TYR A 54 5.20 -2.87 -13.30
N LEU A 55 6.23 -2.86 -14.15
CA LEU A 55 6.35 -1.90 -15.26
C LEU A 55 5.45 -2.25 -16.46
N THR A 56 4.85 -3.44 -16.46
CA THR A 56 3.85 -3.83 -17.45
C THR A 56 2.45 -3.29 -17.13
N TYR A 57 2.24 -2.76 -15.92
CA TYR A 57 0.96 -2.23 -15.47
C TYR A 57 0.90 -0.69 -15.54
N VAL A 58 -0.31 -0.17 -15.78
CA VAL A 58 -0.59 1.26 -15.75
C VAL A 58 -0.88 1.72 -14.32
N ARG A 59 -0.32 2.86 -13.91
CA ARG A 59 -0.57 3.45 -12.59
C ARG A 59 -2.00 4.00 -12.51
N LYS A 60 -2.70 3.67 -11.43
CA LYS A 60 -4.03 4.20 -11.11
C LYS A 60 -4.11 4.53 -9.61
N GLU A 61 -4.66 5.69 -9.30
CA GLU A 61 -4.97 6.06 -7.91
C GLU A 61 -6.31 5.45 -7.48
N CYS A 62 -6.33 4.87 -6.27
CA CYS A 62 -7.50 4.24 -5.67
C CYS A 62 -7.60 4.67 -4.20
N ARG A 63 -8.77 5.19 -3.80
CA ARG A 63 -9.08 5.47 -2.40
C ARG A 63 -9.87 4.30 -1.83
N LEU A 64 -9.36 3.71 -0.76
CA LEU A 64 -10.00 2.63 -0.02
C LEU A 64 -10.43 3.15 1.35
N ARG A 65 -11.48 2.55 1.89
CA ARG A 65 -11.81 2.77 3.30
C ARG A 65 -10.75 2.12 4.20
N PRO A 66 -10.54 2.63 5.44
CA PRO A 66 -9.55 2.07 6.35
C PRO A 66 -9.73 0.56 6.60
N ASP A 67 -10.97 0.11 6.82
CA ASP A 67 -11.30 -1.31 7.04
C ASP A 67 -10.90 -2.20 5.85
N GLN A 68 -11.03 -1.69 4.63
CA GLN A 68 -10.66 -2.41 3.42
C GLN A 68 -9.13 -2.56 3.31
N LEU A 69 -8.38 -1.50 3.63
CA LEU A 69 -6.92 -1.54 3.59
C LEU A 69 -6.36 -2.51 4.64
N ASP A 70 -6.93 -2.51 5.84
CA ASP A 70 -6.56 -3.44 6.91
C ASP A 70 -6.87 -4.89 6.52
N ALA A 71 -8.05 -5.12 5.92
CA ALA A 71 -8.44 -6.44 5.44
C ALA A 71 -7.52 -6.96 4.32
N LEU A 72 -7.15 -6.11 3.35
CA LEU A 72 -6.21 -6.46 2.28
C LEU A 72 -4.82 -6.79 2.85
N THR A 73 -4.33 -6.00 3.80
CA THR A 73 -3.04 -6.23 4.47
C THR A 73 -3.03 -7.57 5.20
N ALA A 74 -4.08 -7.86 5.97
CA ALA A 74 -4.23 -9.11 6.69
C ALA A 74 -4.32 -10.31 5.73
N LEU A 75 -5.07 -10.17 4.65
CA LEU A 75 -5.23 -11.19 3.62
C LEU A 75 -3.91 -11.49 2.90
N ALA A 76 -3.18 -10.46 2.46
CA ALA A 76 -1.88 -10.63 1.81
C ALA A 76 -0.88 -11.34 2.74
N ARG A 77 -0.84 -10.97 4.02
CA ARG A 77 0.01 -11.64 5.02
C ARG A 77 -0.38 -13.11 5.20
N ARG A 78 -1.67 -13.42 5.28
CA ARG A 78 -2.17 -14.79 5.41
C ARG A 78 -1.76 -15.65 4.21
N LEU A 79 -2.03 -15.18 2.99
CA LEU A 79 -1.73 -15.90 1.76
C LEU A 79 -0.23 -16.12 1.55
N ASN A 80 0.60 -15.13 1.86
CA ASN A 80 2.06 -15.30 1.77
C ASN A 80 2.59 -16.33 2.78
N ARG A 81 2.02 -16.39 4.00
CA ARG A 81 2.37 -17.43 4.99
C ARG A 81 1.97 -18.82 4.51
N GLU A 82 0.77 -18.96 3.96
CA GLU A 82 0.26 -20.23 3.40
C GLU A 82 1.15 -20.73 2.25
N ARG A 83 1.63 -19.81 1.40
CA ARG A 83 2.55 -20.13 0.31
C ARG A 83 3.96 -20.53 0.77
N ARG A 84 4.35 -20.27 2.03
CA ARG A 84 5.69 -20.57 2.58
C ARG A 84 6.83 -20.07 1.68
N GLY A 85 6.67 -18.87 1.12
CA GLY A 85 7.67 -18.27 0.22
C GLY A 85 7.71 -18.82 -1.20
N LYS A 86 6.76 -19.68 -1.60
CA LYS A 86 6.65 -20.16 -2.97
C LYS A 86 6.01 -19.11 -3.88
N GLY A 87 6.68 -18.83 -4.99
CA GLY A 87 6.20 -17.91 -6.03
C GLY A 87 6.36 -16.42 -5.66
N GLU A 88 5.77 -15.56 -6.48
CA GLU A 88 5.83 -14.11 -6.27
C GLU A 88 5.07 -13.68 -5.00
N ARG A 89 5.63 -12.65 -4.34
CA ARG A 89 5.03 -12.04 -3.15
C ARG A 89 3.68 -11.42 -3.49
N ILE A 90 2.65 -11.81 -2.75
CA ILE A 90 1.33 -11.19 -2.87
C ILE A 90 1.35 -9.85 -2.10
N THR A 91 0.88 -8.79 -2.75
CA THR A 91 0.69 -7.45 -2.16
C THR A 91 -0.79 -7.07 -2.20
N GLU A 92 -1.16 -5.97 -1.54
CA GLU A 92 -2.47 -5.34 -1.66
C GLU A 92 -2.80 -5.06 -3.14
N ASN A 93 -1.83 -4.56 -3.91
CA ASN A 93 -2.00 -4.30 -5.35
C ASN A 93 -2.24 -5.58 -6.17
N THR A 94 -1.69 -6.72 -5.77
CA THR A 94 -2.01 -8.01 -6.41
C THR A 94 -3.47 -8.39 -6.16
N LEU A 95 -3.94 -8.22 -4.91
CA LEU A 95 -5.31 -8.53 -4.53
C LEU A 95 -6.33 -7.59 -5.19
N ILE A 96 -6.02 -6.30 -5.30
CA ILE A 96 -6.87 -5.31 -5.99
C ILE A 96 -7.03 -5.71 -7.46
N ARG A 97 -5.95 -6.09 -8.14
CA ARG A 97 -6.02 -6.54 -9.54
C ARG A 97 -6.88 -7.80 -9.69
N TRP A 98 -6.69 -8.81 -8.85
CA TRP A 98 -7.55 -10.00 -8.86
C TRP A 98 -9.02 -9.69 -8.59
N ALA A 99 -9.31 -8.79 -7.66
CA ALA A 99 -10.69 -8.37 -7.40
C ALA A 99 -11.32 -7.68 -8.62
N VAL A 100 -10.54 -6.87 -9.35
CA VAL A 100 -10.96 -6.26 -10.62
C VAL A 100 -11.22 -7.33 -11.67
N ASP A 101 -10.30 -8.30 -11.84
CA ASP A 101 -10.48 -9.39 -12.80
C ASP A 101 -11.76 -10.20 -12.51
N LEU A 102 -11.97 -10.59 -11.25
CA LEU A 102 -13.16 -11.32 -10.81
C LEU A 102 -14.45 -10.52 -11.05
N LEU A 103 -14.42 -9.22 -10.78
CA LEU A 103 -15.55 -8.33 -11.03
C LEU A 103 -15.84 -8.23 -12.53
N LEU A 104 -14.83 -7.99 -13.36
CA LEU A 104 -15.02 -7.89 -14.80
C LEU A 104 -15.49 -9.21 -15.40
N GLU A 105 -14.97 -10.35 -14.95
CA GLU A 105 -15.40 -11.68 -15.40
C GLU A 105 -16.88 -11.91 -15.06
N GLN A 106 -17.32 -11.51 -13.86
CA GLN A 106 -18.71 -11.67 -13.43
C GLN A 106 -19.68 -10.93 -14.38
N TYR A 107 -19.33 -9.74 -14.84
CA TYR A 107 -20.18 -8.92 -15.72
C TYR A 107 -19.95 -9.17 -17.22
N ALA A 108 -18.83 -9.77 -17.59
CA ALA A 108 -18.56 -10.19 -18.97
C ALA A 108 -19.34 -11.45 -19.37
N ARG A 109 -19.85 -12.23 -18.41
CA ARG A 109 -20.75 -13.34 -18.71
C ARG A 109 -22.10 -12.77 -19.13
N PRO A 110 -22.52 -12.86 -20.41
CA PRO A 110 -23.87 -12.46 -20.80
C PRO A 110 -24.86 -13.26 -19.96
N ASN A 111 -25.86 -12.59 -19.38
CA ASN A 111 -26.97 -13.24 -18.70
C ASN A 111 -27.52 -14.32 -19.62
N LYS A 112 -27.19 -15.58 -19.34
CA LYS A 112 -27.63 -16.74 -20.09
C LYS A 112 -29.09 -17.10 -19.76
N THR A 113 -29.93 -16.07 -19.61
CA THR A 113 -31.29 -16.19 -19.08
C THR A 113 -32.33 -15.35 -19.80
N LEU A 114 -32.02 -14.75 -20.96
CA LEU A 114 -33.03 -14.04 -21.76
C LEU A 114 -33.35 -14.69 -23.12
N GLU A 115 -32.56 -15.66 -23.59
CA GLU A 115 -32.83 -16.29 -24.90
C GLU A 115 -33.52 -17.67 -24.81
N GLU A 116 -33.63 -18.28 -23.62
CA GLU A 116 -34.31 -19.58 -23.48
C GLU A 116 -35.84 -19.47 -23.30
N GLU A 117 -36.38 -18.30 -22.95
CA GLU A 117 -37.85 -18.12 -22.86
C GLU A 117 -38.51 -17.81 -24.21
N SER A 118 -37.80 -17.20 -25.16
CA SER A 118 -38.40 -16.85 -26.47
C SER A 118 -38.45 -18.03 -27.46
N SER A 119 -37.74 -19.13 -27.19
CA SER A 119 -37.78 -20.34 -28.03
C SER A 119 -38.84 -21.36 -27.58
N ARG A 120 -39.53 -21.13 -26.45
CA ARG A 120 -40.51 -22.08 -25.90
C ARG A 120 -41.97 -21.73 -26.18
N ASN A 121 -42.25 -20.66 -26.92
CA ASN A 121 -43.61 -20.27 -27.27
C ASN A 121 -43.76 -20.00 -28.79
N PRO A 122 -43.99 -21.03 -29.61
CA PRO A 122 -44.59 -20.84 -30.92
C PRO A 122 -46.09 -20.58 -30.70
N GLY A 123 -46.46 -19.30 -30.64
CA GLY A 123 -47.84 -18.86 -30.84
C GLY A 123 -48.25 -18.97 -32.31
#